data_AF-A0A7S0B1X0-F1
#
_entry.id   AF-A0A7S0B1X0-F1
#
_cell.length_a   1.000
_cell.length_b   1.000
_cell.length_c   1.000
_cell.angle_alpha   90.00
_cell.angle_beta   90.00
_cell.angle_gamma   90.00
#
_symmetry.space_group_name_H-M   'P 1'
#
loop_
_entity.id
_entity.type
_entity.pdbx_description
1 polymer ?
#
loop_
_entity_poly.entity_id
_entity_poly.type
_entity_poly.pdbx_seq_one_letter_code
_entity_poly.pdbx_strand_id
1 'polypeptide(L)'
;RGGRGGRGGRGGATPGRKPSGKRSPTPGSSGGKGTPPKEIYDRPAPDIGAGWRMVGMQRMSGKYQGHVDNYWYTPKTKKKLRSRTECKRFIEALKGVDGDEDKAFAMMKKKR
;
A
#
# COMPACT_ATOMS: atom_id res chain seq x y z
N ARG A 1 20.72 71.19 35.73
CA ARG A 1 19.35 70.89 36.21
C ARG A 1 18.66 70.12 35.09
N GLY A 2 18.87 68.80 34.97
CA GLY A 2 18.07 67.72 35.57
C GLY A 2 17.47 66.93 34.38
N GLY A 3 17.46 65.61 34.25
CA GLY A 3 17.75 64.51 35.16
C GLY A 3 16.65 63.45 35.01
N ARG A 4 17.01 62.23 34.55
CA ARG A 4 16.26 60.94 34.60
C ARG A 4 14.98 60.91 33.74
N GLY A 5 14.52 59.81 33.12
CA GLY A 5 14.75 58.35 33.06
C GLY A 5 13.62 57.83 32.11
N GLY A 6 13.46 56.58 31.68
CA GLY A 6 14.13 55.31 31.83
C GLY A 6 13.28 54.24 31.11
N ARG A 7 13.91 53.10 30.82
CA ARG A 7 13.37 51.71 30.71
C ARG A 7 12.27 51.34 29.71
N GLY A 8 12.60 50.27 28.96
CA GLY A 8 11.71 49.24 28.40
C GLY A 8 12.17 48.86 27.00
N GLY A 9 12.56 47.65 26.62
CA GLY A 9 12.42 46.34 27.23
C GLY A 9 11.97 45.34 26.14
N ARG A 10 12.87 44.41 25.78
CA ARG A 10 12.62 43.05 25.23
C ARG A 10 11.92 42.90 23.87
N GLY A 11 12.58 42.17 22.97
CA GLY A 11 11.97 41.52 21.82
C GLY A 11 13.01 40.75 21.01
N GLY A 12 13.25 39.49 21.38
CA GLY A 12 14.19 38.61 20.69
C GLY A 12 13.75 38.32 19.25
N ALA A 13 14.65 38.53 18.31
CA ALA A 13 14.50 38.07 16.94
C ALA A 13 14.66 36.55 16.88
N THR A 14 13.53 35.84 16.76
CA THR A 14 13.54 34.45 16.27
C THR A 14 13.66 34.50 14.75
N PRO A 15 14.56 33.73 14.09
CA PRO A 15 14.55 33.64 12.65
C PRO A 15 13.29 32.90 12.20
N GLY A 16 12.42 33.62 11.51
CA GLY A 16 11.21 33.09 10.88
C GLY A 16 11.52 31.90 9.97
N ARG A 17 10.95 30.76 10.34
CA ARG A 17 10.88 29.53 9.55
C ARG A 17 10.16 29.82 8.23
N LYS A 18 10.89 29.76 7.10
CA LYS A 18 10.31 29.86 5.75
C LYS A 18 9.21 28.81 5.57
N PRO A 19 8.00 29.18 5.09
CA PRO A 19 6.94 28.22 4.84
C PRO A 19 7.26 27.32 3.64
N SER A 20 7.05 26.02 3.90
CA SER A 20 6.80 24.88 3.00
C SER A 20 6.99 25.08 1.50
N GLY A 21 7.88 24.25 0.95
CA GLY A 21 8.11 24.11 -0.48
C GLY A 21 6.83 23.96 -1.29
N LYS A 22 6.83 24.65 -2.44
CA LYS A 22 5.86 24.50 -3.52
C LYS A 22 5.73 23.02 -3.86
N ARG A 23 4.62 22.40 -3.48
CA ARG A 23 4.21 21.10 -4.01
C ARG A 23 4.00 21.28 -5.52
N SER A 24 4.86 20.65 -6.32
CA SER A 24 4.64 20.50 -7.75
C SER A 24 3.23 19.96 -8.02
N PRO A 25 2.52 20.44 -9.05
CA PRO A 25 1.24 19.87 -9.41
C PRO A 25 1.47 18.40 -9.77
N THR A 26 0.82 17.50 -9.02
CA THR A 26 0.73 16.09 -9.39
C THR A 26 0.04 16.02 -10.75
N PRO A 27 0.61 15.37 -11.77
CA PRO A 27 -0.06 15.21 -13.05
C PRO A 27 -1.39 14.49 -12.79
N GLY A 28 -2.48 15.16 -13.18
CA GLY A 28 -3.83 14.65 -13.04
C GLY A 28 -3.93 13.28 -13.69
N SER A 29 -4.41 12.31 -12.91
CA SER A 29 -4.74 10.98 -13.42
C SER A 29 -5.92 11.13 -14.37
N SER A 30 -5.66 11.28 -15.66
CA SER A 30 -6.69 11.21 -16.69
C SER A 30 -7.31 9.81 -16.62
N GLY A 31 -8.60 9.77 -16.25
CA GLY A 31 -9.42 8.57 -16.24
C GLY A 31 -9.69 8.09 -17.67
N GLY A 32 -8.66 7.57 -18.34
CA GLY A 32 -8.84 6.69 -19.48
C GLY A 32 -9.34 5.35 -18.97
N LYS A 33 -10.36 4.78 -19.63
CA LYS A 33 -10.81 3.40 -19.40
C LYS A 33 -9.60 2.47 -19.59
N GLY A 34 -8.93 2.14 -18.48
CA GLY A 34 -7.64 1.48 -18.51
C GLY A 34 -7.78 0.11 -19.16
N THR A 35 -6.89 -0.18 -20.10
CA THR A 35 -6.75 -1.52 -20.68
C THR A 35 -6.64 -2.53 -19.52
N PRO A 36 -7.43 -3.62 -19.53
CA PRO A 36 -7.41 -4.58 -18.43
C PRO A 36 -5.98 -5.13 -18.24
N PRO A 37 -5.57 -5.40 -16.99
CA PRO A 37 -4.25 -5.97 -16.71
C PRO A 37 -4.03 -7.25 -17.53
N LYS A 38 -2.88 -7.33 -18.23
CA LYS A 38 -2.56 -8.49 -19.05
C LYS A 38 -1.97 -9.59 -18.17
N GLU A 39 -2.60 -10.75 -18.14
CA GLU A 39 -1.99 -11.93 -17.52
C GLU A 39 -0.76 -12.36 -18.34
N ILE A 40 0.40 -12.42 -17.69
CA ILE A 40 1.67 -12.78 -18.32
C ILE A 40 1.97 -14.26 -18.08
N TYR A 41 1.66 -14.77 -16.90
CA TYR A 41 1.89 -16.17 -16.54
C TYR A 41 0.95 -16.60 -15.41
N ASP A 42 0.63 -17.89 -15.40
CA ASP A 42 -0.09 -18.60 -14.34
C ASP A 42 0.66 -19.90 -14.04
N ARG A 43 1.12 -20.04 -12.80
CA ARG A 43 1.93 -21.18 -12.37
C ARG A 43 1.51 -21.67 -10.98
N PRO A 44 1.68 -22.97 -10.68
CA PRO A 44 1.51 -23.46 -9.32
C PRO A 44 2.51 -22.79 -8.38
N ALA A 45 2.09 -22.51 -7.16
CA ALA A 45 2.89 -21.88 -6.10
C ALA A 45 3.11 -22.85 -4.93
N PRO A 46 3.87 -23.95 -5.14
CA PRO A 46 4.12 -24.95 -4.11
C PRO A 46 4.89 -24.39 -2.91
N ASP A 47 5.56 -23.24 -3.07
CA ASP A 47 6.26 -22.52 -2.00
C ASP A 47 5.31 -21.98 -0.92
N ILE A 48 4.03 -21.76 -1.26
CA ILE A 48 3.01 -21.27 -0.33
C ILE A 48 2.19 -22.43 0.24
N GLY A 49 1.85 -23.40 -0.61
CA GLY A 49 1.12 -24.59 -0.22
C GLY A 49 0.61 -25.37 -1.42
N ALA A 50 0.16 -26.60 -1.18
CA ALA A 50 -0.42 -27.43 -2.22
C ALA A 50 -1.70 -26.79 -2.80
N GLY A 51 -1.82 -26.79 -4.13
CA GLY A 51 -2.98 -26.25 -4.85
C GLY A 51 -3.03 -24.72 -4.97
N TRP A 52 -2.05 -24.00 -4.43
CA TRP A 52 -1.95 -22.55 -4.63
C TRP A 52 -1.49 -22.22 -6.05
N ARG A 53 -1.99 -21.11 -6.59
CA ARG A 53 -1.60 -20.59 -7.91
C ARG A 53 -1.05 -19.19 -7.79
N MET A 54 -0.03 -18.88 -8.57
CA MET A 54 0.54 -17.55 -8.71
C MET A 54 0.34 -17.06 -10.14
N VAL A 55 -0.28 -15.89 -10.26
CA VAL A 55 -0.56 -15.23 -11.52
C VAL A 55 0.20 -13.90 -11.57
N GLY A 56 1.01 -13.72 -12.60
CA GLY A 56 1.67 -12.45 -12.89
C GLY A 56 0.79 -11.59 -13.80
N MET A 57 0.37 -10.41 -13.33
CA MET A 57 -0.42 -9.47 -14.11
C MET A 57 0.41 -8.23 -14.44
N GLN A 58 0.56 -7.90 -15.71
CA GLN A 58 1.24 -6.70 -16.18
C GLN A 58 0.31 -5.48 -16.11
N ARG A 59 0.84 -4.39 -15.56
CA ARG A 59 0.20 -3.08 -15.57
C ARG A 59 0.23 -2.49 -16.98
N MET A 60 -0.95 -2.17 -17.51
CA MET A 60 -1.08 -1.61 -18.86
C MET A 60 -0.99 -0.09 -18.92
N SER A 61 -1.04 0.59 -17.76
CA SER A 61 -1.07 2.05 -17.69
C SER A 61 -0.44 2.60 -16.41
N GLY A 62 -0.19 3.90 -16.39
CA GLY A 62 0.34 4.64 -15.24
C GLY A 62 1.87 4.63 -15.16
N LYS A 63 2.41 5.20 -14.07
CA LYS A 63 3.86 5.38 -13.85
C LYS A 63 4.68 4.07 -13.96
N TYR A 64 4.06 2.94 -13.65
CA TYR A 64 4.70 1.61 -13.63
C TYR A 64 4.15 0.71 -14.75
N GLN A 65 3.74 1.28 -15.88
CA GLN A 65 3.35 0.50 -17.06
C GLN A 65 4.46 -0.50 -17.42
N GLY A 66 4.07 -1.73 -17.74
CA GLY A 66 4.99 -2.82 -18.04
C GLY A 66 5.43 -3.63 -16.81
N HIS A 67 5.33 -3.09 -15.60
CA HIS A 67 5.62 -3.85 -14.37
C HIS A 67 4.62 -4.99 -14.18
N VAL A 68 5.12 -6.11 -13.68
CA VAL A 68 4.32 -7.30 -13.36
C VAL A 68 4.05 -7.33 -11.86
N ASP A 69 2.78 -7.28 -11.48
CA ASP A 69 2.34 -7.57 -10.12
C ASP A 69 2.06 -9.07 -9.98
N ASN A 70 2.57 -9.67 -8.91
CA ASN A 70 2.30 -11.07 -8.61
C ASN A 70 1.10 -11.18 -7.68
N TYR A 71 0.17 -12.05 -8.04
CA TYR A 71 -1.00 -12.39 -7.25
C TYR A 71 -1.01 -13.87 -6.94
N TRP A 72 -1.46 -14.22 -5.74
CA TRP A 72 -1.62 -15.59 -5.29
C TRP A 72 -3.09 -15.90 -5.10
N TYR A 73 -3.50 -17.09 -5.50
CA TYR A 73 -4.87 -17.57 -5.42
C TYR A 73 -4.94 -18.79 -4.52
N THR A 74 -5.92 -18.78 -3.62
CA THR A 74 -6.18 -19.90 -2.71
C THR A 74 -6.73 -21.12 -3.46
N PRO A 75 -6.46 -22.34 -2.98
CA PRO A 75 -6.81 -23.56 -3.70
C PRO A 75 -8.32 -23.80 -3.82
N LYS A 76 -9.12 -23.52 -2.78
CA LYS A 76 -10.57 -23.81 -2.81
C LYS A 76 -11.39 -22.65 -3.36
N THR A 77 -11.24 -21.47 -2.77
CA THR A 77 -12.12 -20.31 -3.00
C THR A 77 -11.54 -19.29 -3.98
N LYS A 78 -10.33 -19.52 -4.51
CA LYS A 78 -9.63 -18.66 -5.47
C LYS A 78 -9.55 -17.19 -4.99
N LYS A 79 -9.37 -16.97 -3.69
CA LYS A 79 -9.23 -15.61 -3.13
C LYS A 79 -7.90 -15.03 -3.56
N LYS A 80 -7.94 -13.78 -4.04
CA LYS A 80 -6.77 -13.05 -4.54
C LYS A 80 -5.99 -12.40 -3.40
N LEU A 81 -4.74 -12.80 -3.24
CA LEU A 81 -3.76 -12.26 -2.30
C LEU A 81 -2.64 -11.58 -3.08
N ARG A 82 -2.16 -10.43 -2.61
CA ARG A 82 -1.23 -9.56 -3.37
C ARG A 82 0.23 -9.67 -2.91
N SER A 83 0.49 -10.47 -1.87
CA SER A 83 1.84 -10.64 -1.33
C SER A 83 1.99 -11.97 -0.60
N ARG A 84 3.25 -12.43 -0.48
CA ARG A 84 3.58 -13.59 0.36
C ARG A 84 3.23 -13.37 1.83
N THR A 85 3.39 -12.16 2.35
CA THR A 85 3.03 -11.83 3.74
C THR A 85 1.52 -11.98 3.97
N GLU A 86 0.70 -11.55 3.01
CA GLU A 86 -0.76 -11.82 3.06
C GLU A 86 -1.05 -13.33 3.01
N CYS A 87 -0.34 -14.10 2.20
CA CYS A 87 -0.50 -15.56 2.15
C CYS A 87 -0.17 -16.23 3.49
N LYS A 88 0.94 -15.83 4.14
CA LYS A 88 1.32 -16.35 5.47
C LYS A 88 0.23 -16.10 6.51
N ARG A 89 -0.26 -14.84 6.60
CA ARG A 89 -1.35 -14.48 7.51
C ARG A 89 -2.63 -15.27 7.23
N PHE A 90 -2.93 -15.51 5.95
CA PHE A 90 -4.08 -16.32 5.55
C PHE A 90 -3.92 -17.78 6.01
N ILE A 91 -2.74 -18.37 5.84
CA ILE A 91 -2.44 -19.73 6.32
C ILE A 91 -2.52 -19.82 7.85
N GLU A 92 -2.01 -18.82 8.56
CA GLU A 92 -2.15 -18.73 10.02
C GLU A 92 -3.62 -18.62 10.44
N ALA A 93 -4.42 -17.80 9.74
CA ALA A 93 -5.85 -17.70 10.00
C ALA A 93 -6.58 -19.02 9.70
N LEU A 94 -6.21 -19.72 8.62
CA LEU A 94 -6.75 -21.03 8.26
C LEU A 94 -6.58 -22.08 9.35
N LYS A 95 -5.44 -22.08 10.04
CA LYS A 95 -5.18 -22.97 11.18
C LYS A 95 -6.14 -22.71 12.35
N GLY A 96 -6.67 -21.50 12.48
CA GLY A 96 -7.61 -21.13 13.55
C GLY A 96 -9.09 -21.28 13.19
N VAL A 97 -9.42 -21.65 11.95
CA VAL A 97 -10.82 -21.75 11.46
C VAL A 97 -11.12 -23.11 10.80
N ASP A 98 -10.38 -24.15 11.19
CA ASP A 98 -10.59 -25.53 10.70
C ASP A 98 -10.62 -25.65 9.16
N GLY A 99 -9.82 -24.84 8.46
CA GLY A 99 -9.73 -24.91 6.99
C GLY A 99 -10.83 -24.16 6.22
N ASP A 100 -11.62 -23.31 6.89
CA ASP A 100 -12.60 -22.42 6.28
C ASP A 100 -11.93 -21.18 5.65
N GLU A 101 -11.69 -21.23 4.33
CA GLU A 101 -11.00 -20.16 3.59
C GLU A 101 -11.72 -18.81 3.63
N ASP A 102 -13.06 -18.79 3.64
CA ASP A 102 -13.83 -17.54 3.67
C ASP A 102 -13.70 -16.84 5.03
N LYS A 103 -13.80 -17.60 6.12
CA LYS A 103 -13.59 -17.06 7.47
C LYS A 103 -12.15 -16.60 7.68
N ALA A 104 -11.17 -17.38 7.22
CA ALA A 104 -9.75 -17.00 7.29
C ALA A 104 -9.49 -15.69 6.53
N PHE A 105 -10.04 -15.55 5.32
CA PHE A 105 -9.91 -14.33 4.51
C PHE A 105 -10.56 -13.12 5.20
N ALA A 106 -11.74 -13.30 5.78
CA ALA A 106 -12.43 -12.26 6.52
C ALA A 106 -11.64 -11.81 7.77
N MET A 107 -11.11 -12.76 8.56
CA MET A 107 -10.29 -12.45 9.74
C MET A 107 -9.03 -11.66 9.38
N MET A 108 -8.29 -12.08 8.34
CA MET A 108 -7.05 -11.38 7.97
C MET A 108 -7.31 -9.95 7.45
N LYS A 109 -8.47 -9.69 6.82
CA LYS A 109 -8.82 -8.37 6.28
C LYS A 109 -9.41 -7.44 7.33
N LYS A 110 -9.98 -7.97 8.41
CA LYS A 110 -10.50 -7.18 9.54
C LYS A 110 -9.40 -6.62 10.44
N LYS A 111 -8.21 -7.26 10.48
CA LYS A 111 -7.07 -6.86 11.31
C LYS A 111 -6.19 -5.75 10.69
N ARG A 112 -6.81 -4.76 10.03
CA ARG A 112 -6.12 -3.68 9.30
C ARG A 112 -5.94 -2.43 10.12
#